data_AF-A0A7S3X1M0-F1
#
_entry.id   AF-A0A7S3X1M0-F1
#
_cell.length_a   1.000
_cell.length_b   1.000
_cell.length_c   1.000
_cell.angle_alpha   90.00
_cell.angle_beta   90.00
_cell.angle_gamma   90.00
#
_symmetry.space_group_name_H-M   'P 1'
#
loop_
_entity.id
_entity.type
_entity.pdbx_description
1 polymer ?
#
loop_
_entity_poly.entity_id
_entity_poly.type
_entity_poly.pdbx_seq_one_letter_code
_entity_poly.pdbx_strand_id
1 'polypeptide(L)'
;SIISSPSFTPFRQAGPRFPPSRPELVGVALPSAGQRISTSRTSREGSRLEQAPPSFGAAAAPSTMFGKPLLGSSAPRECVFNAALCCYTSVSPDDVLIGCRGEDELLCVHTRYCLASGDKAFPVSLECSPEEIMRNRGGTVCELSLAAAALKVKMPSTLYRHHDRFFCLRSAGAFPLQDPVPTPVCAFCCCRVLPRPMGPLAPPLGGKPTTNLIMRR
;
A
#
# COMPACT_ATOMS: atom_id res chain seq x y z
N SER A 1 62.36 -9.73 -32.23
CA SER A 1 61.28 -8.75 -32.05
C SER A 1 60.75 -8.86 -30.64
N ILE A 2 61.26 -8.02 -29.74
CA ILE A 2 60.86 -7.98 -28.33
C ILE A 2 59.71 -6.99 -28.22
N ILE A 3 58.53 -7.48 -27.85
CA ILE A 3 57.32 -6.67 -27.68
C ILE A 3 57.39 -6.07 -26.27
N SER A 4 57.64 -4.77 -26.18
CA SER A 4 57.61 -4.01 -24.92
C SER A 4 56.17 -3.68 -24.53
N SER A 5 55.72 -4.18 -23.39
CA SER A 5 54.44 -3.83 -22.78
C SER A 5 54.48 -2.40 -22.24
N PRO A 6 53.46 -1.56 -22.45
CA PRO A 6 53.40 -0.24 -21.83
C PRO A 6 53.02 -0.37 -20.34
N SER A 7 53.75 0.37 -19.52
CA SER A 7 53.59 0.51 -18.08
C SER A 7 52.29 1.25 -17.73
N PHE A 8 51.43 0.58 -16.97
CA PHE A 8 50.18 1.10 -16.45
C PHE A 8 50.48 2.03 -15.25
N THR A 9 50.21 3.32 -15.37
CA THR A 9 50.29 4.27 -14.26
C THR A 9 48.90 4.42 -13.62
N PRO A 10 48.77 4.31 -12.28
CA PRO A 10 47.47 4.41 -11.63
C PRO A 10 46.97 5.86 -11.63
N PHE A 11 45.74 6.02 -12.09
CA PHE A 11 44.99 7.28 -12.08
C PHE A 11 44.71 7.69 -10.63
N ARG A 12 45.40 8.72 -10.15
CA ARG A 12 45.26 9.26 -8.80
C ARG A 12 43.96 10.09 -8.74
N GLN A 13 42.87 9.49 -8.27
CA GLN A 13 41.62 10.22 -8.01
C GLN A 13 41.85 11.24 -6.89
N ALA A 14 41.79 12.53 -7.25
CA ALA A 14 41.69 13.62 -6.29
C ALA A 14 40.29 13.56 -5.64
N GLY A 15 40.23 13.15 -4.38
CA GLY A 15 38.99 13.15 -3.60
C GLY A 15 38.48 14.58 -3.35
N PRO A 16 37.16 14.76 -3.17
CA PRO A 16 36.58 16.06 -2.87
C PRO A 16 37.06 16.57 -1.50
N ARG A 17 37.68 17.76 -1.50
CA ARG A 17 38.01 18.49 -0.28
C ARG A 17 36.72 19.03 0.33
N PHE A 18 36.26 18.39 1.41
CA PHE A 18 35.25 18.99 2.27
C PHE A 18 35.86 20.19 3.01
N PRO A 19 35.24 21.38 2.98
CA PRO A 19 35.65 22.48 3.84
C PRO A 19 35.31 22.17 5.31
N PRO A 20 36.13 22.63 6.28
CA PRO A 20 35.84 22.46 7.70
C PRO A 20 34.62 23.29 8.09
N SER A 21 33.60 22.63 8.64
CA SER A 21 32.45 23.26 9.27
C SER A 21 32.89 24.01 10.53
N ARG A 22 32.68 25.33 10.55
CA ARG A 22 32.70 26.15 11.77
C ARG A 22 31.44 25.87 12.60
N PRO A 23 31.54 25.68 13.92
CA PRO A 23 30.41 25.83 14.82
C PRO A 23 30.40 27.27 15.35
N GLU A 24 29.37 28.04 15.04
CA GLU A 24 29.00 29.19 15.87
C GLU A 24 27.52 29.08 16.26
N LEU A 25 27.31 28.85 17.55
CA LEU A 25 26.09 29.10 18.29
C LEU A 25 25.81 30.60 18.30
N VAL A 26 24.62 31.04 17.88
CA VAL A 26 23.97 32.23 18.47
C VAL A 26 22.46 31.99 18.44
N GLY A 27 21.84 31.98 19.61
CA GLY A 27 20.41 31.78 19.78
C GLY A 27 19.58 32.97 19.32
N VAL A 28 18.32 32.70 19.00
CA VAL A 28 17.28 33.73 18.95
C VAL A 28 16.00 33.18 19.57
N ALA A 29 15.45 34.03 20.44
CA ALA A 29 14.31 33.92 21.31
C ALA A 29 13.03 33.29 20.75
N LEU A 30 12.30 32.62 21.66
CA LEU A 30 10.86 32.38 21.55
C LEU A 30 10.09 33.70 21.37
N PRO A 31 9.03 33.70 20.54
CA PRO A 31 7.86 34.51 20.79
C PRO A 31 6.77 33.70 21.50
N SER A 32 6.47 34.20 22.70
CA SER A 32 5.23 34.20 23.44
C SER A 32 3.92 33.88 22.69
N ALA A 33 3.13 33.02 23.34
CA ALA A 33 1.70 33.14 23.60
C ALA A 33 0.83 34.07 22.73
N GLY A 34 -0.21 33.46 22.15
CA GLY A 34 -1.51 34.12 21.97
C GLY A 34 -2.00 34.19 20.53
N GLN A 35 -2.98 33.36 20.18
CA GLN A 35 -4.34 33.86 19.98
C GLN A 35 -5.31 32.71 19.70
N ARG A 36 -6.36 32.67 20.53
CA ARG A 36 -7.63 31.99 20.28
C ARG A 36 -8.30 32.67 19.09
N ILE A 37 -8.74 31.88 18.11
CA ILE A 37 -9.94 32.23 17.33
C ILE A 37 -10.80 30.97 17.23
N SER A 38 -11.80 30.92 18.10
CA SER A 38 -13.00 30.13 17.96
C SER A 38 -13.89 30.76 16.91
N THR A 39 -14.19 30.04 15.82
CA THR A 39 -15.37 30.32 15.00
C THR A 39 -16.16 29.03 14.82
N SER A 40 -17.14 28.86 15.69
CA SER A 40 -18.31 28.03 15.49
C SER A 40 -19.04 28.46 14.22
N ARG A 41 -19.17 27.56 13.24
CA ARG A 41 -20.15 27.69 12.16
C ARG A 41 -21.10 26.51 12.20
N THR A 42 -22.21 26.75 12.89
CA THR A 42 -23.51 26.10 12.69
C THR A 42 -24.04 26.44 11.29
N SER A 43 -24.25 25.43 10.46
CA SER A 43 -25.10 25.50 9.26
C SER A 43 -25.72 24.11 9.09
N ARG A 44 -26.95 23.94 9.60
CA ARG A 44 -28.20 23.93 8.82
C ARG A 44 -28.36 22.67 7.97
N GLU A 45 -29.25 21.82 8.48
CA GLU A 45 -30.30 21.09 7.78
C GLU A 45 -30.29 21.18 6.25
N GLY A 46 -30.18 20.00 5.64
CA GLY A 46 -30.50 19.72 4.25
C GLY A 46 -31.01 18.29 4.15
N SER A 47 -32.22 18.06 4.66
CA SER A 47 -33.04 16.89 4.40
C SER A 47 -33.25 16.71 2.89
N ARG A 48 -32.71 15.64 2.30
CA ARG A 48 -33.02 15.26 0.92
C ARG A 48 -33.29 13.76 0.82
N LEU A 49 -34.59 13.50 0.73
CA LEU A 49 -35.31 12.34 0.20
C LEU A 49 -34.52 11.04 -0.02
N GLU A 50 -34.92 10.04 0.76
CA GLU A 50 -35.14 8.67 0.29
C GLU A 50 -35.72 8.65 -1.13
N GLN A 51 -35.05 7.95 -2.05
CA GLN A 51 -35.68 7.35 -3.20
C GLN A 51 -35.37 5.86 -3.18
N ALA A 52 -36.42 5.07 -2.92
CA ALA A 52 -36.43 3.63 -3.04
C ALA A 52 -36.18 3.20 -4.50
N PRO A 53 -35.38 2.14 -4.75
CA PRO A 53 -35.21 1.62 -6.09
C PRO A 53 -36.45 0.86 -6.57
N PRO A 54 -36.80 0.94 -7.88
CA PRO A 54 -37.91 0.20 -8.46
C PRO A 54 -37.62 -1.31 -8.51
N SER A 55 -38.55 -2.10 -7.98
CA SER A 55 -38.60 -3.54 -8.09
C SER A 55 -38.89 -3.96 -9.54
N PHE A 56 -37.87 -4.40 -10.28
CA PHE A 56 -38.06 -5.03 -11.58
C PHE A 56 -38.37 -6.52 -11.42
N GLY A 57 -39.51 -6.92 -12.00
CA GLY A 57 -40.06 -8.27 -11.95
C GLY A 57 -39.18 -9.33 -12.59
N ALA A 58 -39.19 -10.50 -11.97
CA ALA A 58 -38.54 -11.71 -12.39
C ALA A 58 -39.17 -12.28 -13.67
N ALA A 59 -38.32 -12.56 -14.68
CA ALA A 59 -38.63 -13.47 -15.77
C ALA A 59 -37.80 -14.75 -15.56
N ALA A 60 -38.49 -15.86 -15.34
CA ALA A 60 -37.91 -17.18 -15.13
C ALA A 60 -37.28 -17.72 -16.42
N ALA A 61 -36.01 -18.11 -16.36
CA ALA A 61 -35.30 -18.83 -17.40
C ALA A 61 -34.74 -20.17 -16.85
N PRO A 62 -34.66 -21.21 -17.69
CA PRO A 62 -34.58 -22.60 -17.26
C PRO A 62 -33.22 -23.02 -16.68
N SER A 63 -33.33 -23.89 -15.68
CA SER A 63 -32.30 -24.51 -14.86
C SER A 63 -31.30 -25.36 -15.67
N THR A 64 -30.08 -24.87 -15.80
CA THR A 64 -28.88 -25.70 -16.00
C THR A 64 -28.24 -26.01 -14.65
N MET A 65 -27.77 -27.26 -14.48
CA MET A 65 -27.21 -27.82 -13.25
C MET A 65 -25.88 -27.16 -12.83
N PHE A 66 -25.93 -25.92 -12.35
CA PHE A 66 -24.91 -25.37 -11.47
C PHE A 66 -25.43 -25.48 -10.03
N GLY A 67 -24.64 -26.11 -9.16
CA GLY A 67 -24.99 -26.34 -7.77
C GLY A 67 -25.57 -25.09 -7.10
N LYS A 68 -26.65 -25.28 -6.34
CA LYS A 68 -27.34 -24.24 -5.57
C LYS A 68 -26.32 -23.26 -4.96
N PRO A 69 -26.33 -21.96 -5.32
CA PRO A 69 -25.56 -20.98 -4.57
C PRO A 69 -26.14 -20.97 -3.15
N LEU A 70 -25.34 -21.40 -2.18
CA LEU A 70 -25.67 -21.33 -0.75
C LEU A 70 -25.73 -19.85 -0.35
N LEU A 71 -26.84 -19.19 -0.66
CA LEU A 71 -27.11 -17.76 -0.48
C LEU A 71 -27.52 -17.46 0.98
N GLY A 72 -26.78 -18.00 1.95
CA GLY A 72 -27.19 -17.98 3.37
C GLY A 72 -26.05 -17.89 4.38
N SER A 73 -24.84 -17.54 3.97
CA SER A 73 -23.73 -17.28 4.89
C SER A 73 -23.11 -15.93 4.53
N SER A 74 -23.29 -14.95 5.42
CA SER A 74 -22.89 -13.54 5.31
C SER A 74 -21.39 -13.30 5.49
N ALA A 75 -20.55 -14.30 5.23
CA ALA A 75 -19.11 -14.14 5.27
C ALA A 75 -18.63 -13.55 3.93
N PRO A 76 -17.77 -12.52 3.94
CA PRO A 76 -17.27 -11.90 2.72
C PRO A 76 -16.58 -12.93 1.84
N ARG A 77 -17.05 -13.06 0.60
CA ARG A 77 -16.57 -14.08 -0.34
C ARG A 77 -15.37 -13.57 -1.11
N GLU A 78 -14.23 -13.51 -0.43
CA GLU A 78 -12.99 -13.21 -1.12
C GLU A 78 -12.45 -14.46 -1.82
N CYS A 79 -12.15 -14.34 -3.11
CA CYS A 79 -11.64 -15.43 -3.95
C CYS A 79 -10.25 -15.07 -4.48
N VAL A 80 -9.22 -15.88 -4.18
CA VAL A 80 -7.87 -15.67 -4.72
C VAL A 80 -7.82 -16.14 -6.17
N PHE A 81 -7.47 -15.23 -7.09
CA PHE A 81 -7.37 -15.52 -8.53
C PHE A 81 -5.97 -16.02 -8.91
N ASN A 82 -4.94 -15.30 -8.46
CA ASN A 82 -3.53 -15.59 -8.73
C ASN A 82 -2.69 -15.23 -7.50
N ALA A 83 -1.71 -16.05 -7.14
CA ALA A 83 -0.78 -15.73 -6.06
C ALA A 83 0.58 -16.39 -6.28
N ALA A 84 1.65 -15.63 -6.02
CA ALA A 84 3.02 -16.06 -6.15
C ALA A 84 3.82 -15.63 -4.91
N LEU A 85 4.08 -16.60 -4.02
CA LEU A 85 4.86 -16.50 -2.78
C LEU A 85 4.48 -15.33 -1.86
N CYS A 86 4.97 -14.14 -2.16
CA CYS A 86 4.77 -12.93 -1.36
C CYS A 86 3.68 -12.01 -1.90
N CYS A 87 3.09 -12.30 -3.07
CA CYS A 87 2.07 -11.48 -3.72
C CYS A 87 0.81 -12.29 -3.99
N TYR A 88 -0.37 -11.69 -3.83
CA TYR A 88 -1.62 -12.28 -4.28
C TYR A 88 -2.55 -11.23 -4.90
N THR A 89 -3.44 -11.72 -5.76
CA THR A 89 -4.56 -10.97 -6.33
C THR A 89 -5.84 -11.74 -6.04
N SER A 90 -6.78 -11.09 -5.40
CA SER A 90 -8.07 -11.63 -5.02
C SER A 90 -9.22 -10.76 -5.55
N VAL A 91 -10.40 -11.35 -5.59
CA VAL A 91 -11.65 -10.69 -5.98
C VAL A 91 -12.57 -10.66 -4.77
N SER A 92 -13.05 -9.49 -4.39
CA SER A 92 -14.05 -9.29 -3.34
C SER A 92 -15.28 -8.60 -3.94
N PRO A 93 -16.38 -9.33 -4.18
CA PRO A 93 -17.59 -8.76 -4.78
C PRO A 93 -18.36 -7.87 -3.80
N ASP A 94 -18.12 -8.01 -2.50
CA ASP A 94 -18.83 -7.29 -1.43
C ASP A 94 -18.27 -5.87 -1.20
N ASP A 95 -17.05 -5.58 -1.69
CA ASP A 95 -16.36 -4.30 -1.52
C ASP A 95 -15.95 -3.75 -2.89
N VAL A 96 -16.93 -3.21 -3.62
CA VAL A 96 -16.71 -2.61 -4.94
C VAL A 96 -16.33 -1.14 -4.78
N LEU A 97 -15.07 -0.81 -5.08
CA LEU A 97 -14.57 0.55 -5.03
C LEU A 97 -14.61 1.19 -6.43
N ILE A 98 -15.37 2.28 -6.59
CA ILE A 98 -15.34 3.06 -7.84
C ILE A 98 -14.08 3.94 -7.84
N GLY A 99 -13.06 3.50 -8.56
CA GLY A 99 -11.75 4.15 -8.66
C GLY A 99 -10.60 3.20 -8.34
N CYS A 100 -9.48 3.77 -7.88
CA CYS A 100 -8.36 3.01 -7.35
C CYS A 100 -7.93 3.58 -6.00
N ARG A 101 -7.42 2.72 -5.13
CA ARG A 101 -6.79 3.11 -3.88
C ARG A 101 -5.67 2.15 -3.57
N GLY A 102 -4.48 2.65 -3.31
CA GLY A 102 -3.36 1.79 -3.00
C GLY A 102 -2.22 2.48 -2.27
N GLU A 103 -1.39 1.64 -1.68
CA GLU A 103 -0.12 2.02 -1.06
C GLU A 103 0.97 1.06 -1.52
N ASP A 104 2.01 1.62 -2.12
CA ASP A 104 3.18 0.90 -2.63
C ASP A 104 4.43 1.40 -1.90
N GLU A 105 5.22 0.50 -1.36
CA GLU A 105 6.56 0.74 -0.82
C GLU A 105 7.54 -0.15 -1.59
N LEU A 106 8.36 0.48 -2.43
CA LEU A 106 9.45 -0.17 -3.14
C LEU A 106 10.77 0.46 -2.69
N LEU A 107 11.52 -0.28 -1.86
CA LEU A 107 12.77 0.18 -1.27
C LEU A 107 12.60 1.51 -0.51
N CYS A 108 13.12 2.61 -1.08
CA CYS A 108 13.10 3.94 -0.48
C CYS A 108 11.85 4.74 -0.87
N VAL A 109 11.08 4.26 -1.86
CA VAL A 109 9.97 5.01 -2.45
C VAL A 109 8.67 4.46 -1.90
N HIS A 110 7.88 5.35 -1.30
CA HIS A 110 6.58 5.05 -0.76
C HIS A 110 5.54 5.91 -1.49
N THR A 111 4.71 5.28 -2.32
CA THR A 111 3.66 5.90 -3.10
C THR A 111 2.31 5.58 -2.47
N ARG A 112 1.48 6.59 -2.25
CA ARG A 112 0.06 6.43 -1.92
C ARG A 112 -0.75 7.05 -3.02
N TYR A 113 -1.85 6.43 -3.39
CA TYR A 113 -2.75 7.00 -4.37
C TYR A 113 -4.19 6.67 -4.03
N CYS A 114 -5.07 7.61 -4.32
CA CYS A 114 -6.50 7.47 -4.11
C CYS A 114 -7.25 8.28 -5.16
N LEU A 115 -8.01 7.55 -5.99
CA LEU A 115 -8.98 8.07 -6.95
C LEU A 115 -10.40 7.60 -6.61
N ALA A 116 -10.62 7.07 -5.40
CA ALA A 116 -11.91 6.60 -4.96
C ALA A 116 -12.89 7.78 -4.80
N SER A 117 -14.09 7.66 -5.37
CA SER A 117 -15.14 8.67 -5.18
C SER A 117 -15.54 8.75 -3.70
N GLY A 118 -15.56 9.97 -3.14
CA GLY A 118 -15.95 10.22 -1.75
C GLY A 118 -14.81 10.21 -0.73
N ASP A 119 -13.61 9.75 -1.11
CA ASP A 119 -12.42 9.88 -0.26
C ASP A 119 -11.88 11.32 -0.28
N LYS A 120 -11.26 11.74 0.82
CA LYS A 120 -10.65 13.08 0.92
C LYS A 120 -9.41 13.14 0.04
N ALA A 121 -9.32 14.17 -0.79
CA ALA A 121 -8.10 14.47 -1.54
C ALA A 121 -6.92 14.67 -0.59
N PHE A 122 -5.74 14.23 -1.01
CA PHE A 122 -4.52 14.47 -0.25
C PHE A 122 -4.19 15.96 -0.23
N PRO A 123 -3.63 16.50 0.87
CA PRO A 123 -3.16 17.87 0.89
C PRO A 123 -2.04 18.03 -0.15
N VAL A 124 -2.06 19.14 -0.87
CA VAL A 124 -0.96 19.47 -1.78
C VAL A 124 0.18 20.04 -0.94
N SER A 125 1.28 19.31 -0.83
CA SER A 125 2.46 19.72 -0.06
C SER A 125 3.74 19.27 -0.74
N LEU A 126 4.80 20.04 -0.51
CA LEU A 126 6.16 19.67 -0.87
C LEU A 126 7.03 19.92 0.37
N GLU A 127 7.50 18.84 0.98
CA GLU A 127 8.36 18.87 2.16
C GLU A 127 9.71 18.26 1.81
N CYS A 128 10.78 19.07 1.91
CA CYS A 128 12.16 18.62 1.73
C CYS A 128 12.91 18.88 3.02
N SER A 129 13.20 17.84 3.79
CA SER A 129 13.89 17.96 5.09
C SER A 129 15.20 17.15 5.08
N PRO A 130 16.24 17.60 4.33
CA PRO A 130 17.49 16.87 4.23
C PRO A 130 18.22 16.71 5.58
N GLU A 131 17.98 17.62 6.52
CA GLU A 131 18.56 17.57 7.87
C GLU A 131 18.00 16.43 8.73
N GLU A 132 16.75 15.99 8.47
CA GLU A 132 16.13 14.90 9.21
C GLU A 132 16.74 13.54 8.88
N ILE A 133 17.34 13.40 7.69
CA ILE A 133 18.04 12.18 7.25
C ILE A 133 19.21 11.88 8.17
N MET A 134 19.96 12.92 8.57
CA MET A 134 21.15 12.75 9.40
C MET A 134 20.80 12.48 10.87
N ARG A 135 19.68 13.03 11.36
CA ARG A 135 19.26 12.87 12.76
C ARG A 135 18.50 11.57 13.00
N ASN A 136 17.63 11.19 12.07
CA ASN A 136 16.76 10.05 12.22
C ASN A 136 17.21 8.95 11.25
N ARG A 137 17.81 7.87 11.77
CA ARG A 137 18.10 6.63 11.02
C ARG A 137 16.81 5.95 10.56
N GLY A 138 16.10 6.56 9.61
CA GLY A 138 14.71 6.23 9.26
C GLY A 138 13.83 7.42 8.88
N GLY A 139 14.37 8.64 8.80
CA GLY A 139 13.63 9.84 8.46
C GLY A 139 13.05 9.83 7.03
N THR A 140 12.07 10.72 6.83
CA THR A 140 11.59 11.07 5.48
C THR A 140 12.61 12.02 4.86
N VAL A 141 13.02 11.74 3.62
CA VAL A 141 13.96 12.57 2.85
C VAL A 141 13.19 13.73 2.20
N CYS A 142 12.09 13.36 1.54
CA CYS A 142 11.25 14.27 0.78
C CYS A 142 9.85 13.67 0.66
N GLU A 143 8.83 14.52 0.72
CA GLU A 143 7.44 14.15 0.49
C GLU A 143 6.81 15.14 -0.49
N LEU A 144 6.28 14.62 -1.59
CA LEU A 144 5.52 15.35 -2.58
C LEU A 144 4.10 14.79 -2.58
N SER A 145 3.15 15.59 -2.12
CA SER A 145 1.73 15.23 -2.12
C SER A 145 0.97 16.08 -3.13
N LEU A 146 0.19 15.42 -3.98
CA LEU A 146 -0.75 15.97 -4.95
C LEU A 146 -2.15 15.47 -4.59
N ALA A 147 -3.20 16.12 -5.09
CA ALA A 147 -4.59 15.82 -4.72
C ALA A 147 -4.97 14.32 -4.81
N ALA A 148 -4.40 13.59 -5.78
CA ALA A 148 -4.69 12.18 -6.04
C ALA A 148 -3.60 11.20 -5.59
N ALA A 149 -2.37 11.67 -5.37
CA ALA A 149 -1.22 10.81 -5.11
C ALA A 149 -0.18 11.51 -4.24
N ALA A 150 0.43 10.77 -3.33
CA ALA A 150 1.54 11.21 -2.51
C ALA A 150 2.75 10.30 -2.73
N LEU A 151 3.90 10.91 -2.98
CA LEU A 151 5.19 10.26 -3.15
C LEU A 151 6.08 10.66 -1.98
N LYS A 152 6.56 9.67 -1.23
CA LYS A 152 7.39 9.87 -0.05
C LYS A 152 8.67 9.06 -0.22
N VAL A 153 9.81 9.72 -0.08
CA VAL A 153 11.13 9.08 -0.08
C VAL A 153 11.56 8.91 1.37
N LYS A 154 11.80 7.66 1.80
CA LYS A 154 12.26 7.32 3.16
C LYS A 154 13.42 6.34 3.09
N MET A 155 14.15 6.18 4.19
CA MET A 155 15.15 5.12 4.30
C MET A 155 14.46 3.74 4.20
N PRO A 156 15.00 2.77 3.44
CA PRO A 156 14.32 1.52 3.16
C PRO A 156 14.20 0.68 4.44
N SER A 157 12.97 0.51 4.90
CA SER A 157 12.61 -0.41 6.00
C SER A 157 12.18 -1.78 5.51
N THR A 158 11.58 -1.82 4.32
CA THR A 158 11.09 -3.03 3.66
C THR A 158 11.61 -3.05 2.23
N LEU A 159 11.72 -4.25 1.63
CA LEU A 159 12.18 -4.35 0.24
C LEU A 159 11.04 -4.06 -0.72
N TYR A 160 9.87 -4.61 -0.41
CA TYR A 160 8.68 -4.48 -1.21
C TYR A 160 7.45 -4.65 -0.33
N ARG A 161 6.47 -3.76 -0.47
CA ARG A 161 5.15 -3.91 0.11
C ARG A 161 4.18 -3.21 -0.81
N HIS A 162 3.10 -3.88 -1.19
CA HIS A 162 2.04 -3.25 -1.97
C HIS A 162 0.69 -3.67 -1.42
N HIS A 163 -0.27 -2.77 -1.51
CA HIS A 163 -1.66 -3.05 -1.20
C HIS A 163 -2.54 -2.16 -2.07
N ASP A 164 -3.11 -2.75 -3.10
CA ASP A 164 -3.93 -2.06 -4.09
C ASP A 164 -5.35 -2.58 -4.10
N ARG A 165 -6.28 -1.67 -4.33
CA ARG A 165 -7.69 -1.95 -4.56
C ARG A 165 -8.13 -1.23 -5.83
N PHE A 166 -8.67 -2.00 -6.75
CA PHE A 166 -9.21 -1.50 -8.00
C PHE A 166 -10.51 -2.22 -8.30
N PHE A 167 -11.63 -1.50 -8.30
CA PHE A 167 -12.95 -2.10 -8.49
C PHE A 167 -13.25 -3.20 -7.46
N CYS A 168 -13.43 -4.45 -7.89
CA CYS A 168 -13.58 -5.62 -7.02
C CYS A 168 -12.27 -6.40 -6.83
N LEU A 169 -11.17 -5.96 -7.46
CA LEU A 169 -9.86 -6.59 -7.35
C LEU A 169 -9.09 -6.01 -6.16
N ARG A 170 -8.48 -6.90 -5.40
CA ARG A 170 -7.52 -6.57 -4.35
C ARG A 170 -6.20 -7.22 -4.70
N SER A 171 -5.13 -6.47 -4.63
CA SER A 171 -3.76 -6.97 -4.79
C SER A 171 -3.00 -6.63 -3.53
N ALA A 172 -2.20 -7.56 -3.03
CA ALA A 172 -1.39 -7.31 -1.86
C ALA A 172 -0.11 -8.12 -1.91
N GLY A 173 0.95 -7.56 -1.34
CA GLY A 173 2.24 -8.23 -1.26
C GLY A 173 3.17 -7.61 -0.25
N ALA A 174 4.09 -8.43 0.25
CA ALA A 174 5.08 -8.00 1.23
C ALA A 174 6.33 -8.88 1.17
N PHE A 175 7.49 -8.25 1.08
CA PHE A 175 8.80 -8.86 1.18
C PHE A 175 9.72 -8.03 2.10
N PRO A 176 10.24 -8.59 3.20
CA PRO A 176 10.00 -9.96 3.71
C PRO A 176 8.52 -10.18 4.11
N LEU A 177 8.12 -11.45 4.28
CA LEU A 177 6.74 -11.81 4.62
C LEU A 177 6.30 -11.12 5.93
N GLN A 178 5.44 -10.11 5.78
CA GLN A 178 4.88 -9.27 6.83
C GLN A 178 3.45 -8.91 6.42
N ASP A 179 2.69 -8.22 7.27
CA ASP A 179 1.38 -7.68 6.90
C ASP A 179 1.48 -6.80 5.63
N PRO A 180 0.69 -7.04 4.56
CA PRO A 180 -0.53 -7.86 4.46
C PRO A 180 -0.40 -9.35 4.10
N VAL A 181 0.81 -9.87 3.86
CA VAL A 181 1.08 -11.28 3.46
C VAL A 181 2.02 -11.97 4.47
N PRO A 182 1.51 -12.41 5.64
CA PRO A 182 2.34 -13.00 6.69
C PRO A 182 2.85 -14.42 6.36
N THR A 183 2.21 -15.11 5.43
CA THR A 183 2.54 -16.50 5.04
C THR A 183 2.68 -16.59 3.52
N PRO A 184 3.55 -17.47 2.99
CA PRO A 184 3.67 -17.63 1.56
C PRO A 184 2.38 -18.19 0.96
N VAL A 185 1.88 -17.56 -0.10
CA VAL A 185 0.66 -17.97 -0.80
C VAL A 185 1.01 -18.38 -2.22
N CYS A 186 0.44 -19.49 -2.70
CA CYS A 186 0.60 -19.92 -4.08
C CYS A 186 -0.77 -20.33 -4.62
N ALA A 187 -1.21 -19.67 -5.68
CA ALA A 187 -2.47 -19.96 -6.36
C ALA A 187 -2.33 -19.71 -7.85
N PHE A 188 -2.89 -20.60 -8.66
CA PHE A 188 -2.91 -20.48 -10.12
C PHE A 188 -4.31 -20.78 -10.62
N CYS A 189 -4.87 -19.90 -11.47
CA CYS A 189 -6.22 -20.06 -12.04
C CYS A 189 -7.30 -20.39 -10.98
N CYS A 190 -7.37 -19.61 -9.90
CA CYS A 190 -8.30 -19.83 -8.77
C CYS A 190 -8.11 -21.13 -7.96
N CYS A 191 -7.09 -21.93 -8.27
CA CYS A 191 -6.73 -23.11 -7.51
C CYS A 191 -5.62 -22.74 -6.51
N ARG A 192 -5.94 -22.80 -5.21
CA ARG A 192 -4.94 -22.56 -4.17
C ARG A 192 -4.10 -23.81 -3.93
N VAL A 193 -2.79 -23.66 -4.11
CA VAL A 193 -1.78 -24.70 -3.86
C VAL A 193 -1.23 -24.57 -2.43
N LEU A 194 -0.96 -23.34 -1.99
CA LEU A 194 -0.53 -23.03 -0.63
C LEU A 194 -1.24 -21.78 -0.11
N PRO A 195 -1.56 -21.74 1.20
CA PRO A 195 -1.42 -22.81 2.19
C PRO A 195 -2.61 -23.77 2.21
N ARG A 196 -2.47 -24.91 2.93
CA ARG A 196 -3.52 -25.93 3.05
C ARG A 196 -4.76 -25.37 3.78
N PRO A 197 -5.99 -25.84 3.47
CA PRO A 197 -6.33 -26.88 2.47
C PRO A 197 -6.22 -26.37 1.02
N MET A 198 -5.77 -27.25 0.13
CA MET A 198 -5.74 -27.01 -1.31
C MET A 198 -7.15 -27.14 -1.89
N GLY A 199 -7.46 -26.36 -2.92
CA GLY A 199 -8.75 -26.48 -3.60
C GLY A 199 -9.08 -25.29 -4.50
N PRO A 200 -10.08 -25.45 -5.39
CA PRO A 200 -10.62 -24.36 -6.18
C PRO A 200 -11.39 -23.39 -5.29
N LEU A 201 -11.23 -22.09 -5.52
CA LEU A 201 -11.96 -21.01 -4.84
C LEU A 201 -11.84 -21.03 -3.30
N ALA A 202 -10.73 -21.56 -2.78
CA ALA A 202 -10.49 -21.52 -1.35
C ALA A 202 -10.33 -20.05 -0.88
N PRO A 203 -10.97 -19.63 0.22
CA PRO A 203 -10.90 -18.25 0.69
C PRO A 203 -9.48 -17.87 1.07
N PRO A 204 -9.03 -16.62 0.87
CA PRO A 204 -7.75 -16.15 1.38
C PRO A 204 -7.71 -16.30 2.90
N LEU A 205 -6.52 -16.45 3.46
CA LEU A 205 -6.29 -16.56 4.91
C LEU A 205 -6.54 -15.22 5.66
N GLY A 206 -7.63 -14.51 5.33
CA GLY A 206 -8.01 -13.22 5.93
C GLY A 206 -8.50 -13.31 7.38
N GLY A 207 -8.31 -14.43 8.06
CA GLY A 207 -8.51 -14.57 9.50
C GLY A 207 -7.16 -14.87 10.15
N LYS A 208 -6.87 -14.20 11.28
CA LYS A 208 -5.70 -14.45 12.16
C LYS A 208 -5.20 -15.89 12.00
N PRO A 209 -3.91 -16.13 11.72
CA PRO A 209 -3.41 -17.48 11.54
C PRO A 209 -3.80 -18.28 12.77
N THR A 210 -4.75 -19.21 12.62
CA THR A 210 -5.04 -20.19 13.66
C THR A 210 -3.72 -20.92 13.87
N THR A 211 -3.09 -20.59 15.00
CA THR A 211 -1.66 -20.75 15.29
C THR A 211 -1.31 -22.21 15.60
N ASN A 212 -2.03 -23.17 15.01
CA ASN A 212 -1.98 -24.58 15.36
C ASN A 212 -1.66 -25.50 14.18
N LEU A 213 -1.13 -24.97 13.07
CA LEU A 213 -0.36 -25.81 12.14
C LEU A 213 1.10 -25.82 12.59
N ILE A 214 1.34 -26.57 13.66
CA ILE A 214 2.66 -27.10 13.99
C ILE A 214 3.12 -27.86 12.74
N MET A 215 4.00 -27.26 11.93
CA MET A 215 4.84 -28.01 11.00
C MET A 215 5.74 -28.90 11.86
N ARG A 216 5.25 -30.10 12.20
CA ARG A 216 6.15 -31.19 12.57
C ARG A 216 6.93 -31.53 11.29
N ARG A 217 8.22 -31.21 11.32
CA ARG A 217 9.20 -31.65 10.32
C ARG A 217 9.24 -33.16 10.25
#